data_AF-A0A947YU53-F1
#
_entry.id   AF-A0A947YU53-F1
#
_cell.length_a   1.000
_cell.length_b   1.000
_cell.length_c   1.000
_cell.angle_alpha   90.00
_cell.angle_beta   90.00
_cell.angle_gamma   90.00
#
_symmetry.space_group_name_H-M   'P 1'
#
loop_
_entity.id
_entity.type
_entity.pdbx_description
1 polymer ?
#
loop_
_entity_poly.entity_id
_entity_poly.type
_entity_poly.pdbx_seq_one_letter_code
_entity_poly.pdbx_strand_id
1 'polypeptide(L)'
;MQPETAKVTATAPTTTPPSAPAPEIKRSRKDRSGIFSRIYIADIVATLIYSLMGLVIALFGYKVYDWITPFDLRKELEIDQNTALGIVCGAIIIGLCIIVAAAIMSP
;
A
#
# COMPACT_ATOMS: atom_id res chain seq x y z
N MET A 1 12.70 42.34 -68.47
CA MET A 1 14.12 41.93 -68.42
C MET A 1 14.52 41.82 -66.96
N GLN A 2 14.72 40.61 -66.46
CA GLN A 2 15.60 40.35 -65.30
C GLN A 2 16.89 39.75 -65.85
N PRO A 3 18.05 40.08 -65.27
CA PRO A 3 19.01 39.03 -64.90
C PRO A 3 19.64 39.35 -63.52
N GLU A 4 19.63 38.42 -62.55
CA GLU A 4 20.67 37.42 -62.20
C GLU A 4 21.50 37.83 -60.95
N THR A 5 21.34 37.08 -59.85
CA THR A 5 22.33 36.15 -59.25
C THR A 5 23.37 36.85 -58.34
N ALA A 6 23.25 36.75 -57.02
CA ALA A 6 23.70 35.63 -56.20
C ALA A 6 25.14 35.18 -56.50
N LYS A 7 26.10 35.49 -55.60
CA LYS A 7 26.98 34.51 -54.90
C LYS A 7 28.20 35.18 -54.24
N VAL A 8 28.79 34.42 -53.31
CA VAL A 8 30.19 34.39 -52.85
C VAL A 8 30.47 35.24 -51.58
N THR A 9 30.30 34.70 -50.37
CA THR A 9 31.18 33.75 -49.64
C THR A 9 32.21 34.45 -48.73
N ALA A 10 32.06 34.17 -47.43
CA ALA A 10 33.07 34.07 -46.36
C ALA A 10 34.01 35.24 -46.07
N THR A 11 34.00 35.73 -44.82
CA THR A 11 35.10 35.51 -43.86
C THR A 11 34.58 35.81 -42.45
N ALA A 12 34.63 34.80 -41.57
CA ALA A 12 34.36 34.94 -40.15
C ALA A 12 35.56 35.61 -39.44
N PRO A 13 35.32 36.47 -38.44
CA PRO A 13 36.23 36.59 -37.32
C PRO A 13 35.62 35.87 -36.11
N THR A 14 36.29 34.78 -35.74
CA THR A 14 36.30 34.18 -34.42
C THR A 14 36.30 35.26 -33.33
N THR A 15 35.16 35.47 -32.70
CA THR A 15 35.13 35.96 -31.32
C THR A 15 34.38 34.91 -30.53
N THR A 16 35.15 34.02 -29.93
CA THR A 16 34.72 33.13 -28.87
C THR A 16 33.86 33.93 -27.90
N PRO A 17 32.56 33.63 -27.73
CA PRO A 17 31.82 34.22 -26.63
C PRO A 17 32.47 33.72 -25.32
N PRO A 18 32.68 34.60 -24.34
CA PRO A 18 33.24 34.23 -23.05
C PRO A 18 32.43 33.09 -22.46
N SER A 19 33.16 32.19 -21.81
CA SER A 19 32.68 31.08 -20.98
C SER A 19 31.69 31.52 -19.91
N ALA A 20 30.50 31.97 -20.32
CA ALA A 20 29.36 32.14 -19.44
C ALA A 20 28.99 30.71 -19.00
N PRO A 21 29.08 30.41 -17.70
CA PRO A 21 28.80 29.07 -17.21
C PRO A 21 27.41 28.66 -17.68
N ALA A 22 27.30 27.44 -18.22
CA ALA A 22 26.04 26.86 -18.64
C ALA A 22 24.95 27.16 -17.58
N PRO A 23 23.72 27.51 -18.00
CA PRO A 23 22.65 27.85 -17.05
C PRO A 23 22.57 26.74 -16.02
N GLU A 24 22.94 27.06 -14.77
CA GLU A 24 22.98 26.12 -13.66
C GLU A 24 21.56 25.61 -13.45
N ILE A 25 21.25 24.45 -14.03
CA ILE A 25 19.98 23.75 -13.81
C ILE A 25 19.99 23.39 -12.32
N LYS A 26 19.48 24.30 -11.49
CA LYS A 26 19.16 24.04 -10.08
C LYS A 26 18.08 22.97 -10.10
N ARG A 27 18.52 21.70 -10.12
CA ARG A 27 17.67 20.54 -9.90
C ARG A 27 17.00 20.76 -8.55
N SER A 28 15.75 21.20 -8.62
CA SER A 28 14.84 21.31 -7.50
C SER A 28 14.85 19.96 -6.79
N ARG A 29 15.60 19.93 -5.68
CA ARG A 29 15.82 18.76 -4.83
C ARG A 29 14.47 18.49 -4.20
N LYS A 30 13.69 17.63 -4.84
CA LYS A 30 12.39 17.12 -4.39
C LYS A 30 12.50 16.79 -2.91
N ASP A 31 11.97 17.70 -2.09
CA ASP A 31 11.98 17.62 -0.63
C ASP A 31 11.09 16.44 -0.24
N ARG A 32 11.70 15.29 0.01
CA ARG A 32 11.03 14.03 0.42
C ARG A 32 10.74 14.01 1.93
N SER A 33 10.63 15.17 2.54
CA SER A 33 10.56 15.38 3.99
C SER A 33 9.11 15.45 4.53
N GLY A 34 8.10 15.25 3.67
CA GLY A 34 6.68 15.49 4.02
C GLY A 34 5.86 14.31 4.56
N ILE A 35 6.44 13.11 4.72
CA ILE A 35 5.66 11.92 5.14
C ILE A 35 5.57 11.82 6.67
N PHE A 36 6.67 12.10 7.37
CA PHE A 36 6.74 11.95 8.83
C PHE A 36 6.10 13.13 9.58
N SER A 37 6.10 14.33 9.00
CA SER A 37 5.52 15.54 9.61
C SER A 37 3.98 15.54 9.66
N ARG A 38 3.32 14.51 9.11
CA ARG A 38 1.86 14.39 9.04
C ARG A 38 1.27 13.31 9.95
N ILE A 39 2.11 12.56 10.66
CA ILE A 39 1.62 11.65 11.70
C ILE A 39 1.14 12.49 12.88
N TYR A 40 -0.18 12.55 13.06
CA TYR A 40 -0.76 13.13 14.26
C TYR A 40 -0.78 12.05 15.34
N ILE A 41 -0.55 12.43 16.60
CA ILE A 41 -0.65 11.51 17.75
C ILE A 41 -2.03 10.84 17.80
N ALA A 42 -3.06 11.55 17.33
CA ALA A 42 -4.41 11.03 17.18
C ALA A 42 -4.49 9.81 16.25
N ASP A 43 -3.73 9.78 15.15
CA ASP A 43 -3.74 8.67 14.19
C ASP A 43 -3.11 7.41 14.79
N ILE A 44 -2.03 7.58 15.57
CA ILE A 44 -1.39 6.48 16.29
C ILE A 44 -2.34 5.91 17.35
N VAL A 45 -3.04 6.77 18.08
CA VAL A 45 -4.01 6.33 19.10
C VAL A 45 -5.20 5.62 18.45
N ALA A 46 -5.72 6.15 17.33
CA ALA A 46 -6.81 5.53 16.59
C ALA A 46 -6.41 4.13 16.08
N THR A 47 -5.28 4.00 15.39
CA THR A 47 -4.79 2.71 14.87
C THR A 47 -4.58 1.67 15.98
N LEU A 48 -4.07 2.08 17.14
CA LEU A 48 -3.91 1.20 18.29
C LEU A 48 -5.27 0.72 18.83
N ILE A 49 -6.25 1.62 18.95
CA ILE A 49 -7.60 1.28 19.41
C ILE A 49 -8.29 0.34 18.44
N TYR A 50 -8.24 0.61 17.13
CA TYR A 50 -8.86 -0.25 16.11
C TYR A 50 -8.17 -1.63 16.03
N SER A 51 -6.85 -1.69 16.15
CA SER A 51 -6.11 -2.96 16.21
C SER A 51 -6.52 -3.80 17.43
N LEU A 52 -6.60 -3.18 18.62
CA LEU A 52 -7.07 -3.86 19.82
C LEU A 52 -8.54 -4.27 19.68
N MET A 53 -9.39 -3.44 19.11
CA MET A 53 -10.81 -3.76 18.91
C MET A 53 -11.00 -4.97 18.00
N GLY A 54 -10.28 -5.01 16.87
CA GLY A 54 -10.28 -6.17 15.96
C GLY A 54 -9.79 -7.44 16.65
N LEU A 55 -8.74 -7.33 17.46
CA LEU A 55 -8.22 -8.46 18.24
C LEU A 55 -9.23 -8.96 19.28
N VAL A 56 -9.89 -8.06 20.01
CA VAL A 56 -10.91 -8.43 21.01
C VAL A 56 -12.08 -9.14 20.35
N ILE A 57 -12.55 -8.65 19.19
CA ILE A 57 -13.62 -9.29 18.42
C ILE A 57 -13.19 -10.68 17.93
N ALA A 58 -11.95 -10.83 17.44
CA ALA A 58 -11.40 -12.12 17.01
C ALA A 58 -11.35 -13.13 18.16
N LEU A 59 -10.86 -12.71 19.33
CA LEU A 59 -10.78 -13.56 20.53
C LEU A 59 -12.17 -13.94 21.03
N PHE A 60 -13.13 -13.02 20.98
CA PHE A 60 -14.50 -13.31 21.35
C PHE A 60 -15.14 -14.34 20.41
N GLY A 61 -14.96 -14.17 19.10
CA GLY A 61 -15.41 -15.14 18.10
C GLY A 61 -14.78 -16.52 18.29
N TYR A 62 -13.48 -16.57 18.56
CA TYR A 62 -12.77 -17.83 18.87
C TYR A 62 -13.30 -18.49 20.15
N LYS A 63 -13.54 -17.72 21.21
CA LYS A 63 -14.10 -18.25 22.46
C LYS A 63 -15.51 -18.81 22.27
N VAL A 64 -16.35 -18.14 21.47
CA VAL A 64 -17.69 -18.65 21.12
C VAL A 64 -17.56 -19.94 20.30
N TYR A 65 -16.62 -19.99 19.35
CA TYR A 65 -16.36 -21.19 18.58
C TYR A 65 -15.94 -22.39 19.43
N ASP A 66 -14.97 -22.20 20.31
CA ASP A 66 -14.46 -23.23 21.23
C ASP A 66 -15.60 -23.80 22.09
N TRP A 67 -16.53 -22.92 22.49
CA TRP A 67 -17.67 -23.33 23.28
C TRP A 67 -18.76 -24.07 22.50
N ILE A 68 -18.93 -23.76 21.20
CA ILE A 68 -19.85 -24.47 20.31
C ILE A 68 -19.27 -25.82 19.88
N THR A 69 -17.94 -25.98 19.92
CA THR A 69 -17.23 -27.14 19.34
C THR A 69 -16.50 -28.01 20.38
N PRO A 70 -17.12 -28.40 21.51
CA PRO A 70 -16.56 -29.41 22.42
C PRO A 70 -16.83 -30.83 21.88
N PHE A 71 -16.55 -31.07 20.60
CA PHE A 71 -16.77 -32.35 19.92
C PHE A 71 -15.45 -32.88 19.33
N ASP A 72 -15.28 -34.19 19.30
CA ASP A 72 -14.12 -34.84 18.68
C ASP A 72 -14.19 -34.68 17.15
N LEU A 73 -13.64 -33.57 16.61
CA LEU A 73 -13.66 -33.26 15.17
C LEU A 73 -13.17 -34.43 14.31
N ARG A 74 -12.13 -35.13 14.76
CA ARG A 74 -11.58 -36.30 14.05
C ARG A 74 -12.59 -37.42 13.93
N LYS A 75 -13.30 -37.73 15.00
CA LYS A 75 -14.27 -38.82 15.05
C LYS A 75 -15.50 -38.48 14.22
N GLU A 76 -16.00 -37.26 14.37
CA GLU A 76 -17.23 -36.83 13.72
C GLU A 76 -17.08 -36.61 12.20
N LEU A 77 -15.90 -36.17 11.76
CA LEU A 77 -15.64 -35.88 10.34
C LEU A 77 -15.27 -37.15 9.55
N GLU A 78 -14.59 -38.12 10.20
CA GLU A 78 -14.05 -39.32 9.55
C GLU A 78 -14.95 -40.55 9.72
N ILE A 79 -15.58 -40.72 10.89
CA ILE A 79 -16.42 -41.89 11.20
C ILE A 79 -17.90 -41.58 10.95
N ASP A 80 -18.41 -40.50 11.54
CA ASP A 80 -19.82 -40.11 11.38
C ASP A 80 -20.11 -39.32 10.10
N GLN A 81 -19.06 -38.97 9.32
CA GLN A 81 -19.18 -38.25 8.05
C GLN A 81 -20.08 -37.00 8.17
N ASN A 82 -19.96 -36.28 9.28
CA ASN A 82 -20.86 -35.16 9.57
C ASN A 82 -20.45 -33.90 8.78
N THR A 83 -21.04 -33.72 7.61
CA THR A 83 -20.81 -32.56 6.72
C THR A 83 -21.09 -31.23 7.42
N ALA A 84 -22.02 -31.18 8.38
CA ALA A 84 -22.32 -29.96 9.12
C ALA A 84 -21.09 -29.43 9.88
N LEU A 85 -20.27 -30.33 10.43
CA LEU A 85 -19.05 -29.96 11.15
C LEU A 85 -18.01 -29.36 10.20
N GLY A 86 -17.91 -29.90 8.99
CA GLY A 86 -17.05 -29.35 7.93
C GLY A 86 -17.46 -27.94 7.51
N ILE A 87 -18.77 -27.67 7.39
CA ILE A 87 -19.29 -26.34 7.08
C ILE A 87 -18.96 -25.34 8.20
N VAL A 88 -19.13 -25.74 9.45
CA VAL A 88 -18.80 -24.89 10.61
C VAL A 88 -17.31 -24.55 10.61
N CYS A 89 -16.42 -25.54 10.46
CA CYS A 89 -14.98 -25.32 10.35
C CYS A 89 -14.61 -24.34 9.23
N GLY A 90 -15.22 -24.49 8.04
CA GLY A 90 -15.02 -23.56 6.93
C GLY A 90 -15.51 -22.14 7.24
N ALA A 91 -16.67 -22.02 7.87
CA ALA A 91 -17.27 -20.73 8.22
C ALA A 91 -16.39 -19.94 9.21
N ILE A 92 -15.73 -20.61 10.16
CA ILE A 92 -14.86 -19.95 11.14
C ILE A 92 -13.56 -19.47 10.50
N ILE A 93 -12.95 -20.27 9.63
CA ILE A 93 -11.77 -19.85 8.88
C ILE A 93 -12.10 -18.60 8.07
N ILE A 94 -13.24 -18.57 7.37
CA ILE A 94 -13.71 -17.40 6.64
C ILE A 94 -13.96 -16.22 7.58
N GLY A 95 -14.64 -16.43 8.70
CA GLY A 95 -14.89 -15.38 9.70
C GLY A 95 -13.60 -14.76 10.23
N LEU A 96 -12.61 -15.59 10.56
CA LEU A 96 -11.30 -15.13 11.04
C LEU A 96 -10.57 -14.32 9.97
N CYS A 97 -10.60 -14.77 8.71
CA CYS A 97 -10.03 -14.04 7.58
C CYS A 97 -10.68 -12.66 7.39
N ILE A 98 -12.01 -12.54 7.54
CA ILE A 98 -12.73 -11.26 7.42
C ILE A 98 -12.32 -10.30 8.55
N ILE A 99 -12.19 -10.79 9.79
CA ILE A 99 -11.77 -9.95 10.91
C ILE A 99 -10.36 -9.41 10.70
N VAL A 100 -9.43 -10.27 10.26
CA VAL A 100 -8.06 -9.85 9.94
C VAL A 100 -8.04 -8.85 8.77
N ALA A 101 -8.84 -9.09 7.72
CA ALA A 101 -8.94 -8.17 6.59
C ALA A 101 -9.50 -6.80 7.00
N ALA A 102 -10.52 -6.76 7.86
CA ALA A 102 -11.08 -5.52 8.38
C ALA A 102 -10.07 -4.75 9.24
N ALA A 103 -9.25 -5.46 10.02
CA ALA A 103 -8.19 -4.83 10.82
C ALA A 103 -7.10 -4.22 9.93
N ILE A 104 -6.74 -4.87 8.82
CA ILE A 104 -5.73 -4.36 7.87
C ILE A 104 -6.29 -3.21 7.01
N MET A 105 -7.58 -3.25 6.68
CA MET A 105 -8.26 -2.23 5.87
C MET A 105 -8.55 -0.93 6.65
N SER A 106 -8.35 -0.92 7.98
CA SER A 106 -8.49 0.29 8.77
C SER A 106 -7.48 1.35 8.29
N PRO A 107 -7.94 2.55 7.87
CA PRO A 107 -7.06 3.65 7.45
C PRO A 107 -6.23 4.23 8.60
#